data_AF-F7M0V3-F1
#
_entry.id   AF-F7M0V3-F1
#
_cell.length_a   1.000
_cell.length_b   1.000
_cell.length_c   1.000
_cell.angle_alpha   90.00
_cell.angle_beta   90.00
_cell.angle_gamma   90.00
#
_symmetry.space_group_name_H-M   'P 1'
#
loop_
_entity.id
_entity.type
_entity.pdbx_description
1 polymer ?
#
loop_
_entity_poly.entity_id
_entity_poly.type
_entity_poly.pdbx_seq_one_letter_code
_entity_poly.pdbx_strand_id
1 'polypeptide(L)'
;MKKLNLLSLLFIASTIVGCHNTTTKNTTTDAGSSNEETQEAVETNNETLRLTTMKLTDKKWQEIKSGYDKLTKAQNEIMDGEYYEGSLYINLSGIATPDDVSLGGMIVYYKLKEQNYRFLPDNEYAERIKYVFGIDLNAPDALDKKKLKSHENYIVALNPNPDMDSKDNIQDKEFYPYRNHLYFFKKFNICVMQMPSALLLEIDKNTDKDHINVYKSAFDYHWNNYILNDNKASLAWLVSNGKEMEVKDLLFCFGYDKDAKLNKLILDSISNNANDGYSIESLEQVFAGRDLNGKLQIHENLLKFIQENPTNDYVKMLDIYGNYCLGEKTDCKFTRDESFKIAAYITYYLKLIDLENDKRSGSDEYLIINDMLFRIIGALEDKEGNQRDDEGEDSKFLKEIIKNDYYNLPNFKEMVYGLVNDYRNIGYSSEAVD
;
A
#
# COMPACT_ATOMS: atom_id res chain seq x y z
N MET A 1 42.41 6.85 21.32
CA MET A 1 41.48 7.99 21.45
C MET A 1 40.24 7.68 20.63
N LYS A 2 39.07 7.93 21.19
CA LYS A 2 37.80 7.23 20.92
C LYS A 2 37.16 7.62 19.58
N LYS A 3 36.77 6.58 18.82
CA LYS A 3 35.76 6.60 17.76
C LYS A 3 34.47 7.22 18.32
N LEU A 4 34.12 8.41 17.84
CA LEU A 4 32.83 9.05 18.06
C LEU A 4 32.27 9.41 16.68
N ASN A 5 31.00 9.07 16.45
CA ASN A 5 30.14 9.54 15.36
C ASN A 5 30.46 9.08 13.93
N LEU A 6 30.20 7.80 13.62
CA LEU A 6 29.98 7.36 12.24
C LEU A 6 28.49 7.12 11.90
N LEU A 7 27.58 7.04 12.89
CA LEU A 7 26.15 6.87 12.63
C LEU A 7 25.46 8.12 12.02
N SER A 8 26.09 9.29 12.10
CA SER A 8 25.52 10.55 11.61
C SER A 8 25.91 10.93 10.18
N LEU A 9 26.71 10.13 9.47
CA LEU A 9 27.38 10.54 8.22
C LEU A 9 27.01 9.71 6.97
N LEU A 10 26.00 8.85 7.06
CA LEU A 10 25.56 8.00 5.94
C LEU A 10 24.38 8.54 5.11
N PHE A 11 24.09 9.84 5.18
CA PHE A 11 23.06 10.46 4.34
C PHE A 11 23.61 11.66 3.56
N ILE A 12 23.76 11.50 2.24
CA ILE A 12 24.00 12.60 1.30
C ILE A 12 22.65 13.09 0.73
N ALA A 13 22.46 14.40 0.88
CA ALA A 13 21.70 15.35 0.06
C ALA A 13 20.18 15.22 -0.10
N SER A 14 19.47 16.17 0.53
CA SER A 14 18.60 17.13 -0.16
C SER A 14 18.42 18.37 0.73
N THR A 15 19.25 19.39 0.51
CA THR A 15 19.03 20.73 1.06
C THR A 15 18.06 21.49 0.18
N ILE A 16 16.92 21.93 0.71
CA ILE A 16 16.25 23.14 0.23
C ILE A 16 16.11 24.12 1.39
N VAL A 17 16.77 25.25 1.18
CA VAL A 17 16.76 26.49 1.95
C VAL A 17 15.40 27.17 1.79
N GLY A 18 14.83 27.68 2.88
CA GLY A 18 13.56 28.43 2.82
C GLY A 18 13.12 29.05 4.14
N CYS A 19 13.91 30.00 4.65
CA CYS A 19 13.59 31.15 5.50
C CYS A 19 12.56 31.08 6.65
N HIS A 20 13.08 31.41 7.84
CA HIS A 20 12.39 31.90 9.03
C HIS A 20 11.39 33.05 8.78
N ASN A 21 10.32 33.10 9.57
CA ASN A 21 10.02 34.25 10.44
C ASN A 21 8.98 33.93 11.54
N THR A 22 9.49 33.91 12.79
CA THR A 22 9.01 34.60 14.02
C THR A 22 7.50 34.82 14.26
N THR A 23 6.98 34.38 15.42
CA THR A 23 6.86 35.17 16.67
C THR A 23 5.94 34.49 17.72
N THR A 24 6.47 34.40 18.93
CA THR A 24 5.90 34.24 20.28
C THR A 24 4.44 34.65 20.53
N LYS A 25 3.72 33.88 21.36
CA LYS A 25 3.29 34.32 22.72
C LYS A 25 2.59 33.22 23.52
N ASN A 26 3.06 33.08 24.77
CA ASN A 26 2.43 32.38 25.87
C ASN A 26 1.15 33.09 26.31
N THR A 27 0.16 32.32 26.77
CA THR A 27 -0.66 32.71 27.94
C THR A 27 -1.20 31.46 28.63
N THR A 28 -0.74 31.30 29.86
CA THR A 28 -1.24 30.42 30.92
C THR A 28 -2.61 30.91 31.39
N THR A 29 -3.54 29.99 31.64
CA THR A 29 -4.54 30.17 32.70
C THR A 29 -4.97 28.84 33.28
N ASP A 30 -5.09 28.88 34.60
CA ASP A 30 -5.19 27.81 35.59
C ASP A 30 -6.52 27.05 35.65
N ALA A 31 -6.37 25.81 36.14
CA ALA A 31 -7.13 25.13 37.18
C ALA A 31 -8.67 25.21 37.22
N GLY A 32 -9.28 24.02 37.12
CA GLY A 32 -10.64 23.74 37.59
C GLY A 32 -10.78 22.26 37.92
N SER A 33 -10.40 21.91 39.14
CA SER A 33 -10.56 20.59 39.75
C SER A 33 -12.01 20.37 40.18
N SER A 34 -12.63 19.27 39.76
CA SER A 34 -13.56 18.49 40.59
C SER A 34 -13.78 17.11 40.00
N ASN A 35 -13.46 16.05 40.73
CA ASN A 35 -14.06 14.74 40.55
C ASN A 35 -14.09 14.02 41.90
N GLU A 36 -15.30 13.84 42.42
CA GLU A 36 -15.64 12.91 43.48
C GLU A 36 -15.97 11.53 42.88
N GLU A 37 -15.46 10.53 43.60
CA GLU A 37 -16.10 9.23 43.87
C GLU A 37 -16.28 8.19 42.76
N THR A 38 -15.29 7.29 42.76
CA THR A 38 -15.37 5.83 42.60
C THR A 38 -16.70 5.19 43.03
N GLN A 39 -17.24 4.32 42.18
CA GLN A 39 -17.91 3.10 42.60
C GLN A 39 -17.61 1.94 41.65
N GLU A 40 -17.20 0.83 42.25
CA GLU A 40 -16.74 -0.43 41.64
C GLU A 40 -17.82 -1.13 40.80
N ALA A 41 -17.38 -1.83 39.75
CA ALA A 41 -17.94 -3.14 39.41
C ALA A 41 -17.06 -3.94 38.43
N VAL A 42 -16.58 -5.07 38.95
CA VAL A 42 -16.68 -6.40 38.30
C VAL A 42 -15.65 -6.75 37.21
N GLU A 43 -14.80 -7.72 37.57
CA GLU A 43 -14.17 -8.77 36.76
C GLU A 43 -13.91 -8.47 35.27
N THR A 44 -12.77 -7.84 34.99
CA THR A 44 -12.13 -7.91 33.68
C THR A 44 -10.77 -8.60 33.83
N ASN A 45 -10.77 -9.89 33.47
CA ASN A 45 -9.65 -10.71 33.00
C ASN A 45 -8.24 -10.38 33.52
N ASN A 46 -7.71 -11.29 34.33
CA ASN A 46 -6.34 -11.35 34.85
C ASN A 46 -5.20 -11.20 33.80
N GLU A 47 -5.49 -11.23 32.50
CA GLU A 47 -4.51 -10.97 31.42
C GLU A 47 -4.26 -9.47 31.21
N THR A 48 -5.30 -8.63 31.30
CA THR A 48 -5.20 -7.18 31.12
C THR A 48 -4.39 -6.52 32.25
N LEU A 49 -4.44 -7.08 33.46
CA LEU A 49 -3.66 -6.62 34.62
C LEU A 49 -2.18 -7.06 34.58
N ARG A 50 -1.86 -8.18 33.91
CA ARG A 50 -0.47 -8.63 33.70
C ARG A 50 0.27 -7.79 32.64
N LEU A 51 -0.45 -7.27 31.65
CA LEU A 51 0.11 -6.51 30.53
C LEU A 51 0.41 -5.04 30.87
N THR A 52 -0.27 -4.46 31.87
CA THR A 52 -0.09 -3.05 32.27
C THR A 52 1.21 -2.79 33.03
N THR A 53 1.85 -3.80 33.64
CA THR A 53 3.07 -3.64 34.47
C THR A 53 4.30 -4.44 33.99
N MET A 54 4.40 -4.77 32.70
CA MET A 54 5.60 -5.46 32.21
C MET A 54 6.78 -4.48 32.09
N LYS A 55 7.54 -4.30 33.18
CA LYS A 55 8.91 -3.74 33.14
C LYS A 55 9.83 -4.76 32.49
N LEU A 56 10.76 -4.33 31.64
CA LEU A 56 11.80 -5.21 31.10
C LEU A 56 12.52 -5.91 32.27
N THR A 57 12.45 -7.23 32.31
CA THR A 57 13.17 -8.01 33.33
C THR A 57 14.66 -7.97 33.05
N ASP A 58 15.50 -8.14 34.08
CA ASP A 58 16.95 -8.21 33.89
C ASP A 58 17.33 -9.33 32.93
N LYS A 59 16.64 -10.47 32.99
CA LYS A 59 16.81 -11.58 32.05
C LYS A 59 16.55 -11.13 30.60
N LYS A 60 15.42 -10.48 30.34
CA LYS A 60 15.08 -9.99 28.99
C LYS A 60 16.03 -8.91 28.51
N TRP A 61 16.52 -8.06 29.42
CA TRP A 61 17.52 -7.06 29.08
C TRP A 61 18.87 -7.69 28.68
N GLN A 62 19.30 -8.76 29.36
CA GLN A 62 20.50 -9.50 28.95
C GLN A 62 20.32 -10.18 27.59
N GLU A 63 19.13 -10.73 27.31
CA GLU A 63 18.81 -11.28 25.99
C GLU A 63 18.91 -10.20 24.90
N ILE A 64 18.38 -8.99 25.15
CA ILE A 64 18.49 -7.84 24.24
C ILE A 64 19.94 -7.45 23.99
N LYS A 65 20.74 -7.30 25.05
CA LYS A 65 22.17 -6.96 24.91
C LYS A 65 22.94 -8.01 24.12
N SER A 66 22.70 -9.29 24.42
CA SER A 66 23.32 -10.39 23.67
C SER A 66 22.90 -10.40 22.20
N GLY A 67 21.62 -10.12 21.90
CA GLY A 67 21.12 -9.98 20.54
C GLY A 67 21.75 -8.79 19.81
N TYR A 68 21.84 -7.64 20.48
CA TYR A 68 22.49 -6.45 19.95
C TYR A 68 23.95 -6.72 19.58
N ASP A 69 24.75 -7.20 20.53
CA ASP A 69 26.18 -7.47 20.32
C ASP A 69 26.40 -8.46 19.17
N LYS A 70 25.60 -9.53 19.12
CA LYS A 70 25.63 -10.55 18.05
C LYS A 70 25.36 -9.93 16.68
N LEU A 71 24.24 -9.21 16.54
CA LEU A 71 23.79 -8.68 15.25
C LEU A 71 24.65 -7.51 14.79
N THR A 72 25.06 -6.61 15.70
CA THR A 72 25.94 -5.49 15.38
C THR A 72 27.33 -5.97 14.95
N LYS A 73 27.87 -7.00 15.60
CA LYS A 73 29.13 -7.61 15.17
C LYS A 73 29.04 -8.13 13.74
N ALA A 74 28.00 -8.94 13.45
CA ALA A 74 27.77 -9.48 12.11
C ALA A 74 27.59 -8.39 11.05
N GLN A 75 26.80 -7.35 11.37
CA GLN A 75 26.62 -6.21 10.48
C GLN A 75 27.93 -5.50 10.16
N ASN A 76 28.76 -5.22 11.17
CA ASN A 76 30.05 -4.56 10.96
C ASN A 76 30.99 -5.43 10.11
N GLU A 77 31.05 -6.74 10.35
CA GLU A 77 31.87 -7.66 9.56
C GLU A 77 31.44 -7.69 8.08
N ILE A 78 30.13 -7.63 7.79
CA ILE A 78 29.61 -7.56 6.43
C ILE A 78 29.96 -6.21 5.78
N MET A 79 29.81 -5.10 6.52
CA MET A 79 30.08 -3.75 6.02
C MET A 79 31.56 -3.48 5.77
N ASP A 80 32.45 -4.08 6.57
CA ASP A 80 33.90 -3.94 6.43
C ASP A 80 34.48 -4.87 5.34
N GLY A 81 33.67 -5.74 4.74
CA GLY A 81 34.08 -6.66 3.68
C GLY A 81 34.35 -5.97 2.33
N GLU A 82 35.26 -6.54 1.53
CA GLU A 82 35.69 -5.98 0.23
C GLU A 82 34.55 -5.87 -0.82
N TYR A 83 33.40 -6.49 -0.58
CA TYR A 83 32.26 -6.59 -1.52
C TYR A 83 30.97 -5.97 -0.97
N TYR A 84 31.05 -4.98 -0.07
CA TYR A 84 29.84 -4.30 0.42
C TYR A 84 29.18 -3.44 -0.68
N GLU A 85 27.99 -3.85 -1.13
CA GLU A 85 27.21 -3.17 -2.18
C GLU A 85 26.14 -2.20 -1.63
N GLY A 86 26.09 -1.97 -0.32
CA GLY A 86 25.13 -1.07 0.33
C GLY A 86 24.24 -1.74 1.37
N SER A 87 23.51 -0.92 2.14
CA SER A 87 22.81 -1.39 3.36
C SER A 87 21.66 -2.34 3.06
N LEU A 88 21.01 -2.21 1.90
CA LEU A 88 19.96 -3.10 1.41
C LEU A 88 20.44 -4.52 1.07
N TYR A 89 21.76 -4.75 1.09
CA TYR A 89 22.40 -6.05 0.81
C TYR A 89 22.94 -6.74 2.06
N ILE A 90 22.77 -6.14 3.24
CA ILE A 90 23.15 -6.79 4.50
C ILE A 90 22.22 -7.98 4.74
N ASN A 91 22.74 -9.19 4.55
CA ASN A 91 22.02 -10.42 4.81
C ASN A 91 22.44 -10.99 6.17
N LEU A 92 21.52 -11.00 7.13
CA LEU A 92 21.78 -11.63 8.44
C LEU A 92 21.25 -13.06 8.53
N SER A 93 20.84 -13.66 7.41
CA SER A 93 20.40 -15.05 7.38
C SER A 93 21.51 -15.99 7.86
N GLY A 94 21.15 -16.94 8.72
CA GLY A 94 22.10 -17.82 9.42
C GLY A 94 22.68 -17.23 10.70
N ILE A 95 22.43 -15.95 11.00
CA ILE A 95 22.89 -15.26 12.23
C ILE A 95 21.69 -14.75 13.04
N ALA A 96 20.78 -14.05 12.37
CA ALA A 96 19.49 -13.65 12.91
C ALA A 96 18.52 -14.83 12.92
N THR A 97 17.61 -14.81 13.88
CA THR A 97 16.61 -15.84 14.13
C THR A 97 15.22 -15.21 14.32
N PRO A 98 14.14 -15.98 14.20
CA PRO A 98 12.79 -15.51 14.54
C PRO A 98 12.66 -14.98 15.99
N ASP A 99 13.51 -15.46 16.90
CA ASP A 99 13.56 -14.95 18.27
C ASP A 99 14.13 -13.53 18.35
N ASP A 100 15.13 -13.20 17.53
CA ASP A 100 15.66 -11.83 17.43
C ASP A 100 14.57 -10.87 16.92
N VAL A 101 13.75 -11.34 15.96
CA VAL A 101 12.61 -10.59 15.42
C VAL A 101 11.50 -10.40 16.46
N SER A 102 11.17 -11.48 17.17
CA SER A 102 10.21 -11.46 18.27
C SER A 102 10.63 -10.50 19.38
N LEU A 103 11.93 -10.46 19.69
CA LEU A 103 12.49 -9.54 20.67
C LEU A 103 12.42 -8.09 20.20
N GLY A 104 12.68 -7.84 18.92
CA GLY A 104 12.48 -6.54 18.28
C GLY A 104 11.03 -6.06 18.35
N GLY A 105 10.07 -6.93 18.01
CA GLY A 105 8.64 -6.62 18.13
C GLY A 105 8.24 -6.24 19.56
N MET A 106 8.80 -6.93 20.56
CA MET A 106 8.58 -6.61 21.97
C MET A 106 9.12 -5.21 22.33
N ILE A 107 10.30 -4.83 21.83
CA ILE A 107 10.88 -3.50 22.04
C ILE A 107 9.98 -2.41 21.45
N VAL A 108 9.53 -2.59 20.20
CA VAL A 108 8.63 -1.62 19.54
C VAL A 108 7.31 -1.51 20.30
N TYR A 109 6.74 -2.63 20.72
CA TYR A 109 5.54 -2.66 21.57
C TYR A 109 5.69 -1.80 22.83
N TYR A 110 6.79 -1.95 23.57
CA TYR A 110 7.03 -1.12 24.75
C TYR A 110 7.14 0.35 24.41
N LYS A 111 7.81 0.68 23.32
CA LYS A 111 7.97 2.08 22.92
C LYS A 111 6.64 2.73 22.57
N LEU A 112 5.79 2.01 21.84
CA LEU A 112 4.44 2.46 21.51
C LEU A 112 3.59 2.66 22.77
N LYS A 113 3.73 1.77 23.76
CA LYS A 113 3.04 1.89 25.04
C LYS A 113 3.48 3.15 25.81
N GLU A 114 4.77 3.48 25.84
CA GLU A 114 5.28 4.73 26.43
C GLU A 114 4.69 5.97 25.76
N GLN A 115 4.39 5.88 24.46
CA GLN A 115 3.79 6.95 23.66
C GLN A 115 2.25 7.01 23.78
N ASN A 116 1.65 6.23 24.68
CA ASN A 116 0.20 6.10 24.84
C ASN A 116 -0.53 5.61 23.57
N TYR A 117 0.11 4.75 22.78
CA TYR A 117 -0.53 4.11 21.64
C TYR A 117 -1.72 3.25 22.07
N ARG A 118 -2.83 3.35 21.32
CA ARG A 118 -4.01 2.51 21.51
C ARG A 118 -3.82 1.19 20.78
N PHE A 119 -3.61 0.11 21.54
CA PHE A 119 -3.58 -1.25 21.01
C PHE A 119 -5.01 -1.77 20.76
N LEU A 120 -5.19 -2.48 19.64
CA LEU A 120 -6.43 -3.19 19.35
C LEU A 120 -6.48 -4.53 20.11
N PRO A 121 -7.68 -4.97 20.55
CA PRO A 121 -7.91 -6.36 20.95
C PRO A 121 -7.60 -7.35 19.81
N ASP A 122 -7.30 -8.61 20.14
CA ASP A 122 -6.83 -9.61 19.17
C ASP A 122 -7.77 -9.80 17.97
N ASN A 123 -9.08 -9.83 18.21
CA ASN A 123 -10.08 -9.96 17.15
C ASN A 123 -10.13 -8.72 16.23
N GLU A 124 -10.13 -7.51 16.81
CA GLU A 124 -10.10 -6.26 16.06
C GLU A 124 -8.80 -6.11 15.27
N TYR A 125 -7.67 -6.51 15.85
CA TYR A 125 -6.39 -6.53 15.16
C TYR A 125 -6.42 -7.48 13.96
N ALA A 126 -6.88 -8.73 14.15
CA ALA A 126 -6.97 -9.70 13.06
C ALA A 126 -7.88 -9.23 11.92
N GLU A 127 -9.06 -8.70 12.24
CA GLU A 127 -9.97 -8.14 11.24
C GLU A 127 -9.37 -6.92 10.54
N ARG A 128 -8.65 -6.07 11.26
CA ARG A 128 -8.00 -4.90 10.66
C ARG A 128 -6.85 -5.29 9.74
N ILE A 129 -6.05 -6.28 10.11
CA ILE A 129 -4.99 -6.82 9.24
C ILE A 129 -5.59 -7.44 7.98
N LYS A 130 -6.68 -8.20 8.09
CA LYS A 130 -7.40 -8.75 6.94
C LYS A 130 -7.98 -7.65 6.05
N TYR A 131 -8.55 -6.61 6.64
CA TYR A 131 -9.15 -5.48 5.93
C TYR A 131 -8.12 -4.65 5.14
N VAL A 132 -6.97 -4.36 5.75
CA VAL A 132 -5.93 -3.51 5.15
C VAL A 132 -5.05 -4.32 4.19
N PHE A 133 -4.57 -5.50 4.61
CA PHE A 133 -3.53 -6.24 3.90
C PHE A 133 -4.04 -7.49 3.17
N GLY A 134 -5.31 -7.88 3.35
CA GLY A 134 -5.84 -9.14 2.81
C GLY A 134 -5.32 -10.39 3.51
N ILE A 135 -4.64 -10.25 4.66
CA ILE A 135 -4.03 -11.36 5.40
C ILE A 135 -4.98 -11.87 6.47
N ASP A 136 -5.38 -13.14 6.37
CA ASP A 136 -6.14 -13.81 7.42
C ASP A 136 -5.20 -14.41 8.48
N LEU A 137 -5.07 -13.72 9.62
CA LEU A 137 -4.23 -14.18 10.73
C LEU A 137 -4.74 -15.46 11.41
N ASN A 138 -6.02 -15.80 11.23
CA ASN A 138 -6.66 -16.98 11.80
C ASN A 138 -6.54 -18.21 10.88
N ALA A 139 -6.18 -18.03 9.61
CA ALA A 139 -5.97 -19.09 8.63
C ALA A 139 -4.62 -18.98 7.90
N PRO A 140 -3.47 -18.93 8.62
CA PRO A 140 -2.17 -18.63 8.03
C PRO A 140 -1.68 -19.69 7.04
N ASP A 141 -2.17 -20.93 7.11
CA ASP A 141 -1.79 -22.00 6.18
C ASP A 141 -2.34 -21.81 4.76
N ALA A 142 -3.37 -20.96 4.58
CA ALA A 142 -3.94 -20.65 3.28
C ALA A 142 -3.16 -19.58 2.50
N LEU A 143 -2.12 -19.00 3.12
CA LEU A 143 -1.35 -17.89 2.58
C LEU A 143 -0.27 -18.38 1.59
N ASP A 144 0.05 -17.56 0.58
CA ASP A 144 1.16 -17.84 -0.35
C ASP A 144 2.49 -17.84 0.40
N LYS A 145 3.03 -19.04 0.63
CA LYS A 145 4.29 -19.26 1.36
C LYS A 145 5.51 -18.65 0.67
N LYS A 146 5.41 -18.24 -0.61
CA LYS A 146 6.48 -17.50 -1.31
C LYS A 146 6.48 -16.00 -1.01
N LYS A 147 5.34 -15.43 -0.64
CA LYS A 147 5.21 -14.02 -0.27
C LYS A 147 5.13 -13.81 1.24
N LEU A 148 4.68 -14.83 1.97
CA LEU A 148 4.38 -14.76 3.39
C LEU A 148 5.08 -15.90 4.14
N LYS A 149 5.64 -15.62 5.30
CA LYS A 149 6.13 -16.65 6.23
C LYS A 149 5.49 -16.51 7.58
N SER A 150 5.03 -17.62 8.14
CA SER A 150 4.49 -17.67 9.50
C SER A 150 5.54 -18.21 10.46
N HIS A 151 5.72 -17.50 11.56
CA HIS A 151 6.47 -17.92 12.73
C HIS A 151 5.53 -18.00 13.93
N GLU A 152 6.04 -18.44 15.08
CA GLU A 152 5.25 -18.58 16.30
C GLU A 152 4.60 -17.24 16.72
N ASN A 153 5.39 -16.16 16.75
CA ASN A 153 4.94 -14.87 17.29
C ASN A 153 4.49 -13.85 16.22
N TYR A 154 4.82 -14.09 14.95
CA TYR A 154 4.58 -13.13 13.88
C TYR A 154 4.38 -13.79 12.52
N ILE A 155 3.78 -13.05 11.60
CA ILE A 155 3.80 -13.33 10.16
C ILE A 155 4.62 -12.23 9.50
N VAL A 156 5.44 -12.56 8.51
CA VAL A 156 6.14 -11.57 7.69
C VAL A 156 5.64 -11.63 6.25
N ALA A 157 5.27 -10.47 5.71
CA ALA A 157 5.10 -10.26 4.28
C ALA A 157 6.39 -9.75 3.66
N LEU A 158 6.93 -10.56 2.77
CA LEU A 158 8.16 -10.27 2.06
C LEU A 158 7.84 -9.36 0.87
N ASN A 159 8.42 -8.17 0.89
CA ASN A 159 8.32 -7.19 -0.18
C ASN A 159 9.54 -7.32 -1.11
N PRO A 160 9.40 -7.88 -2.33
CA PRO A 160 10.50 -8.00 -3.27
C PRO A 160 10.87 -6.64 -3.85
N ASN A 161 12.17 -6.37 -3.96
CA ASN A 161 12.70 -5.26 -4.73
C ASN A 161 12.81 -5.70 -6.22
N PRO A 162 12.07 -5.07 -7.15
CA PRO A 162 12.05 -5.46 -8.56
C PRO A 162 13.42 -5.47 -9.22
N ASP A 163 14.32 -4.56 -8.81
CA ASP A 163 15.64 -4.39 -9.41
C ASP A 163 16.69 -5.38 -8.86
N MET A 164 16.41 -6.01 -7.71
CA MET A 164 17.39 -6.82 -6.97
C MET A 164 16.98 -8.28 -6.76
N ASP A 165 15.69 -8.58 -6.87
CA ASP A 165 15.17 -9.88 -6.46
C ASP A 165 14.69 -10.69 -7.66
N SER A 166 15.40 -11.79 -7.93
CA SER A 166 14.80 -12.87 -8.71
C SER A 166 13.60 -13.43 -7.95
N LYS A 167 12.52 -13.77 -8.66
CA LYS A 167 11.27 -14.31 -8.07
C LYS A 167 11.48 -15.51 -7.13
N ASP A 168 12.61 -16.21 -7.24
CA ASP A 168 12.86 -17.46 -6.52
C ASP A 168 13.69 -17.31 -5.22
N ASN A 169 14.29 -16.14 -4.92
CA ASN A 169 15.19 -15.98 -3.76
C ASN A 169 14.67 -15.09 -2.63
N ILE A 170 13.46 -14.54 -2.75
CA ILE A 170 12.91 -13.60 -1.76
C ILE A 170 12.76 -14.22 -0.37
N GLN A 171 12.56 -15.53 -0.30
CA GLN A 171 12.42 -16.26 0.95
C GLN A 171 13.68 -16.19 1.82
N ASP A 172 14.86 -16.18 1.22
CA ASP A 172 16.13 -16.10 1.94
C ASP A 172 16.47 -14.67 2.38
N LYS A 173 15.56 -13.71 2.10
CA LYS A 173 15.77 -12.29 2.34
C LYS A 173 15.01 -11.72 3.54
N GLU A 174 14.27 -12.56 4.27
CA GLU A 174 13.55 -12.15 5.49
C GLU A 174 14.45 -11.36 6.45
N PHE A 175 15.66 -11.86 6.74
CA PHE A 175 16.56 -11.26 7.72
C PHE A 175 17.48 -10.17 7.16
N TYR A 176 17.03 -9.46 6.13
CA TYR A 176 17.70 -8.25 5.66
C TYR A 176 17.16 -7.06 6.45
N PRO A 177 17.95 -6.49 7.39
CA PRO A 177 17.42 -5.60 8.41
C PRO A 177 16.86 -4.28 7.87
N TYR A 178 17.25 -3.88 6.66
CA TYR A 178 16.84 -2.63 6.02
C TYR A 178 15.86 -2.81 4.86
N ARG A 179 15.44 -4.04 4.55
CA ARG A 179 14.40 -4.30 3.55
C ARG A 179 13.03 -3.96 4.13
N ASN A 180 12.16 -3.32 3.34
CA ASN A 180 10.80 -2.96 3.73
C ASN A 180 9.85 -4.16 3.71
N HIS A 181 10.21 -5.23 4.40
CA HIS A 181 9.29 -6.32 4.72
C HIS A 181 8.33 -5.87 5.82
N LEU A 182 7.13 -6.45 5.86
CA LEU A 182 6.10 -6.06 6.81
C LEU A 182 5.85 -7.19 7.80
N TYR A 183 5.99 -6.90 9.09
CA TYR A 183 5.92 -7.87 10.17
C TYR A 183 4.66 -7.64 11.00
N PHE A 184 3.83 -8.67 11.12
CA PHE A 184 2.56 -8.67 11.83
C PHE A 184 2.70 -9.48 13.11
N PHE A 185 2.79 -8.81 14.26
CA PHE A 185 2.99 -9.48 15.55
C PHE A 185 1.66 -9.83 16.20
N LYS A 186 1.32 -11.12 16.21
CA LYS A 186 0.09 -11.65 16.81
C LYS A 186 0.02 -11.43 18.32
N LYS A 187 1.17 -11.49 19.00
CA LYS A 187 1.25 -11.35 20.46
C LYS A 187 1.12 -9.90 20.93
N PHE A 188 1.52 -8.95 20.09
CA PHE A 188 1.65 -7.54 20.46
C PHE A 188 0.59 -6.66 19.80
N ASN A 189 -0.14 -7.19 18.83
CA ASN A 189 -1.13 -6.48 18.01
C ASN A 189 -0.56 -5.19 17.39
N ILE A 190 0.65 -5.32 16.83
CA ILE A 190 1.34 -4.25 16.10
C ILE A 190 1.81 -4.75 14.75
N CYS A 191 2.10 -3.81 13.85
CA CYS A 191 2.67 -4.05 12.55
C CYS A 191 3.89 -3.15 12.35
N VAL A 192 5.01 -3.73 11.92
CA VAL A 192 6.30 -3.03 11.81
C VAL A 192 6.87 -3.24 10.42
N MET A 193 7.39 -2.15 9.85
CA MET A 193 8.10 -2.21 8.57
C MET A 193 9.61 -2.32 8.82
N GLN A 194 10.27 -3.18 8.05
CA GLN A 194 11.64 -3.65 8.26
C GLN A 194 11.78 -4.58 9.45
N MET A 195 12.86 -5.38 9.45
CA MET A 195 13.09 -6.39 10.49
C MET A 195 13.23 -5.72 11.85
N PRO A 196 12.24 -5.84 12.76
CA PRO A 196 12.42 -5.31 14.10
C PRO A 196 13.43 -6.20 14.80
N SER A 197 14.45 -5.61 15.41
CA SER A 197 15.44 -6.35 16.19
C SER A 197 16.14 -5.42 17.17
N ALA A 198 17.05 -5.98 17.97
CA ALA A 198 17.90 -5.18 18.83
C ALA A 198 18.73 -4.13 18.05
N LEU A 199 18.98 -4.32 16.74
CA LEU A 199 19.66 -3.32 15.90
C LEU A 199 18.91 -1.98 15.80
N LEU A 200 17.61 -1.94 16.12
CA LEU A 200 16.84 -0.69 16.18
C LEU A 200 17.12 0.12 17.46
N LEU A 201 17.92 -0.41 18.38
CA LEU A 201 18.24 0.27 19.62
C LEU A 201 19.43 1.20 19.46
N GLU A 202 19.29 2.41 20.01
CA GLU A 202 20.41 3.30 20.23
C GLU A 202 21.04 2.96 21.59
N ILE A 203 21.97 1.99 21.58
CA ILE A 203 22.68 1.54 22.78
C ILE A 203 24.03 2.25 22.90
N ASP A 204 24.25 2.90 24.04
CA ASP A 204 25.56 3.30 24.50
C ASP A 204 25.91 2.62 25.85
N LYS A 205 27.10 2.94 26.37
CA LYS A 205 27.61 2.38 27.63
C LYS A 205 26.74 2.67 28.86
N ASN A 206 25.87 3.67 28.80
CA ASN A 206 25.00 4.13 29.88
C ASN A 206 23.54 3.67 29.68
N THR A 207 23.19 3.08 28.53
CA THR A 207 21.84 2.56 28.29
C THR A 207 21.51 1.43 29.27
N ASP A 208 20.38 1.57 29.94
CA ASP A 208 19.81 0.58 30.84
C ASP A 208 18.41 0.13 30.36
N LYS A 209 17.84 -0.84 31.08
CA LYS A 209 16.55 -1.46 30.74
C LYS A 209 15.36 -0.51 30.86
N ASP A 210 15.51 0.62 31.55
CA ASP A 210 14.47 1.58 31.86
C ASP A 210 14.52 2.81 30.91
N HIS A 211 15.64 3.02 30.21
CA HIS A 211 15.87 4.16 29.32
C HIS A 211 16.32 3.72 27.92
N ILE A 212 15.46 2.98 27.23
CA ILE A 212 15.74 2.48 25.89
C ILE A 212 15.25 3.49 24.84
N ASN A 213 16.16 3.95 23.97
CA ASN A 213 15.76 4.69 22.78
C ASN A 213 15.68 3.76 21.57
N VAL A 214 14.57 3.85 20.85
CA VAL A 214 14.27 3.01 19.69
C VAL A 214 14.22 3.90 18.46
N TYR A 215 15.13 3.61 17.53
CA TYR A 215 15.16 4.22 16.21
C TYR A 215 13.83 4.01 15.49
N LYS A 216 13.37 4.99 14.71
CA LYS A 216 12.08 4.98 13.99
C LYS A 216 10.81 4.89 14.84
N SER A 217 10.91 5.02 16.16
CA SER A 217 9.72 5.00 17.04
C SER A 217 8.58 5.95 16.64
N ALA A 218 8.89 7.14 16.09
CA ALA A 218 7.88 8.05 15.56
C ALA A 218 7.19 7.50 14.28
N PHE A 219 7.97 6.88 13.38
CA PHE A 219 7.42 6.22 12.20
C PHE A 219 6.49 5.07 12.62
N ASP A 220 6.95 4.17 13.48
CA ASP A 220 6.14 3.02 13.92
C ASP A 220 4.85 3.47 14.61
N TYR A 221 4.92 4.55 15.40
CA TYR A 221 3.74 5.14 16.04
C TYR A 221 2.71 5.64 15.04
N HIS A 222 3.13 6.45 14.06
CA HIS A 222 2.21 6.99 13.06
C HIS A 222 1.75 5.92 12.07
N TRP A 223 2.62 5.00 11.69
CA TRP A 223 2.27 3.84 10.88
C TRP A 223 1.14 3.05 11.55
N ASN A 224 1.37 2.53 12.76
CA ASN A 224 0.37 1.73 13.47
C ASN A 224 -0.92 2.51 13.75
N ASN A 225 -0.86 3.81 14.04
CA ASN A 225 -2.07 4.61 14.21
C ASN A 225 -2.86 4.77 12.92
N TYR A 226 -2.19 4.92 11.78
CA TYR A 226 -2.86 4.99 10.50
C TYR A 226 -3.46 3.64 10.10
N ILE A 227 -2.64 2.59 10.04
CA ILE A 227 -3.07 1.29 9.52
C ILE A 227 -4.01 0.56 10.47
N LEU A 228 -3.84 0.65 11.79
CA LEU A 228 -4.66 -0.10 12.75
C LEU A 228 -5.81 0.74 13.33
N ASN A 229 -5.56 2.00 13.65
CA ASN A 229 -6.55 2.87 14.32
C ASN A 229 -7.27 3.86 13.39
N ASP A 230 -7.06 3.76 12.07
CA ASP A 230 -7.62 4.64 11.04
C ASP A 230 -7.36 6.15 11.28
N ASN A 231 -6.25 6.47 11.94
CA ASN A 231 -5.92 7.84 12.32
C ASN A 231 -5.42 8.64 11.11
N LYS A 232 -6.30 9.47 10.53
CA LYS A 232 -5.97 10.28 9.36
C LYS A 232 -4.92 11.37 9.60
N ALA A 233 -4.74 11.83 10.84
CA ALA A 233 -3.65 12.76 11.16
C ALA A 233 -2.28 12.09 11.07
N SER A 234 -2.21 10.79 11.35
CA SER A 234 -0.98 10.02 11.20
C SER A 234 -0.61 9.79 9.73
N LEU A 235 -1.60 9.62 8.84
CA LEU A 235 -1.34 9.65 7.39
C LEU A 235 -0.69 10.96 6.95
N ALA A 236 -1.25 12.10 7.36
CA ALA A 236 -0.68 13.41 7.03
C ALA A 236 0.76 13.55 7.57
N TRP A 237 1.01 13.11 8.80
CA TRP A 237 2.35 13.11 9.38
C TRP A 237 3.33 12.25 8.58
N LEU A 238 2.94 11.03 8.19
CA LEU A 238 3.79 10.12 7.41
C LEU A 238 4.20 10.78 6.09
N VAL A 239 3.25 11.33 5.35
CA VAL A 239 3.52 12.01 4.08
C VAL A 239 4.44 13.22 4.30
N SER A 240 4.15 14.09 5.26
CA SER A 240 4.98 15.27 5.56
C SER A 240 6.39 14.95 6.05
N ASN A 241 6.64 13.73 6.53
CA ASN A 241 7.96 13.28 7.00
C ASN A 241 8.66 12.34 6.00
N GLY A 242 8.30 12.42 4.71
CA GLY A 242 8.98 11.70 3.63
C GLY A 242 8.74 10.19 3.67
N LYS A 243 7.57 9.76 4.15
CA LYS A 243 7.14 8.34 4.18
C LYS A 243 6.07 8.02 3.16
N GLU A 244 6.07 8.78 2.08
CA GLU A 244 5.06 8.68 1.02
C GLU A 244 5.11 7.30 0.34
N MET A 245 6.29 6.79 0.01
CA MET A 245 6.41 5.49 -0.66
C MET A 245 5.91 4.34 0.22
N GLU A 246 6.28 4.32 1.51
CA GLU A 246 5.80 3.33 2.48
C GLU A 246 4.27 3.30 2.57
N VAL A 247 3.63 4.47 2.49
CA VAL A 247 2.17 4.57 2.49
C VAL A 247 1.58 4.11 1.16
N LYS A 248 2.20 4.43 0.02
CA LYS A 248 1.73 3.99 -1.31
C LYS A 248 1.85 2.48 -1.52
N ASP A 249 2.82 1.83 -0.89
CA ASP A 249 2.97 0.36 -0.90
C ASP A 249 1.73 -0.36 -0.35
N LEU A 250 0.89 0.31 0.45
CA LEU A 250 -0.42 -0.23 0.84
C LEU A 250 -1.29 -0.55 -0.39
N LEU A 251 -1.30 0.32 -1.40
CA LEU A 251 -1.99 0.02 -2.66
C LEU A 251 -1.14 -0.93 -3.52
N PHE A 252 0.12 -0.58 -3.77
CA PHE A 252 0.93 -1.29 -4.78
C PHE A 252 1.22 -2.75 -4.41
N CYS A 253 1.41 -3.04 -3.12
CA CYS A 253 1.75 -4.39 -2.66
C CYS A 253 0.55 -5.16 -2.11
N PHE A 254 -0.46 -4.47 -1.57
CA PHE A 254 -1.58 -5.10 -0.85
C PHE A 254 -2.96 -4.75 -1.41
N GLY A 255 -3.04 -3.89 -2.43
CA GLY A 255 -4.30 -3.47 -3.06
C GLY A 255 -5.23 -2.73 -2.12
N TYR A 256 -4.70 -2.02 -1.11
CA TYR A 256 -5.48 -1.21 -0.19
C TYR A 256 -5.93 0.11 -0.83
N ASP A 257 -7.12 0.09 -1.41
CA ASP A 257 -7.74 1.21 -2.14
C ASP A 257 -8.88 1.89 -1.36
N LYS A 258 -9.06 1.57 -0.07
CA LYS A 258 -10.24 1.94 0.71
C LYS A 258 -10.19 3.35 1.32
N ASP A 259 -9.06 4.06 1.19
CA ASP A 259 -8.86 5.41 1.72
C ASP A 259 -8.78 6.45 0.59
N ALA A 260 -9.78 7.30 0.47
CA ALA A 260 -9.85 8.34 -0.56
C ALA A 260 -8.64 9.30 -0.55
N LYS A 261 -8.06 9.61 0.61
CA LYS A 261 -6.87 10.47 0.69
C LYS A 261 -5.64 9.78 0.13
N LEU A 262 -5.51 8.48 0.37
CA LEU A 262 -4.45 7.66 -0.22
C LEU A 262 -4.61 7.57 -1.74
N ASN A 263 -5.82 7.27 -2.21
CA ASN A 263 -6.13 7.20 -3.64
C ASN A 263 -5.79 8.52 -4.34
N LYS A 264 -6.20 9.65 -3.74
CA LYS A 264 -5.83 10.98 -4.23
C LYS A 264 -4.32 11.20 -4.28
N LEU A 265 -3.61 10.89 -3.19
CA LEU A 265 -2.16 11.03 -3.11
C LEU A 265 -1.43 10.26 -4.22
N ILE A 266 -1.85 9.03 -4.48
CA ILE A 266 -1.27 8.17 -5.53
C ILE A 266 -1.54 8.76 -6.91
N LEU A 267 -2.80 9.10 -7.22
CA LEU A 267 -3.17 9.65 -8.52
C LEU A 267 -2.49 11.00 -8.80
N ASP A 268 -2.48 11.91 -7.82
CA ASP A 268 -1.80 13.21 -7.94
C ASP A 268 -0.30 13.03 -8.18
N SER A 269 0.32 12.05 -7.53
CA SER A 269 1.75 11.79 -7.73
C SER A 269 2.09 11.31 -9.14
N ILE A 270 1.16 10.63 -9.82
CA ILE A 270 1.35 10.20 -11.21
C ILE A 270 1.08 11.37 -12.14
N SER A 271 0.00 12.13 -11.88
CA SER A 271 -0.34 13.36 -12.60
C SER A 271 0.82 14.34 -12.67
N ASN A 272 1.39 14.65 -11.50
CA ASN A 272 2.44 15.67 -11.38
C ASN A 272 3.77 15.26 -12.02
N ASN A 273 3.98 13.97 -12.29
CA ASN A 273 5.20 13.43 -12.88
C ASN A 273 5.05 13.12 -14.39
N ALA A 274 3.91 13.43 -15.00
CA ALA A 274 3.56 13.04 -16.37
C ALA A 274 4.20 13.90 -17.47
N ASN A 275 5.40 14.46 -17.25
CA ASN A 275 6.04 15.43 -18.17
C ASN A 275 6.15 14.92 -19.63
N ASP A 276 6.19 13.59 -19.85
CA ASP A 276 6.25 12.93 -21.16
C ASP A 276 5.08 11.93 -21.39
N GLY A 277 3.98 12.06 -20.64
CA GLY A 277 2.86 11.12 -20.63
C GLY A 277 2.90 10.12 -19.48
N TYR A 278 1.88 9.26 -19.38
CA TYR A 278 1.77 8.27 -18.31
C TYR A 278 2.43 6.95 -18.70
N SER A 279 3.35 6.46 -17.87
CA SER A 279 3.93 5.14 -18.08
C SER A 279 2.89 4.05 -17.81
N ILE A 280 2.78 3.07 -18.71
CA ILE A 280 1.86 1.94 -18.53
C ILE A 280 2.18 1.17 -17.25
N GLU A 281 3.46 1.00 -16.91
CA GLU A 281 3.86 0.31 -15.68
C GLU A 281 3.31 1.00 -14.43
N SER A 282 3.36 2.34 -14.39
CA SER A 282 2.78 3.11 -13.28
C SER A 282 1.26 2.95 -13.21
N LEU A 283 0.57 3.00 -14.34
CA LEU A 283 -0.90 2.84 -14.38
C LEU A 283 -1.34 1.41 -14.05
N GLU A 284 -0.57 0.41 -14.51
CA GLU A 284 -0.82 -1.01 -14.28
C GLU A 284 -0.91 -1.29 -12.78
N GLN A 285 0.06 -0.81 -11.99
CA GLN A 285 0.12 -1.01 -10.53
C GLN A 285 -0.97 -0.26 -9.75
N VAL A 286 -1.59 0.76 -10.35
CA VAL A 286 -2.57 1.64 -9.70
C VAL A 286 -3.98 1.14 -9.89
N PHE A 287 -4.31 0.61 -11.07
CA PHE A 287 -5.67 0.17 -11.37
C PHE A 287 -5.90 -1.31 -11.10
N ALA A 288 -4.84 -2.12 -11.13
CA ALA A 288 -4.93 -3.54 -10.85
C ALA A 288 -3.67 -4.08 -10.15
N GLY A 289 -3.83 -5.16 -9.41
CA GLY A 289 -2.76 -5.85 -8.73
C GLY A 289 -3.01 -7.35 -8.70
N ARG A 290 -2.14 -8.05 -7.98
CA ARG A 290 -2.38 -9.44 -7.59
C ARG A 290 -2.54 -9.50 -6.08
N ASP A 291 -3.60 -10.15 -5.63
CA ASP A 291 -3.77 -10.44 -4.22
C ASP A 291 -2.65 -11.36 -3.70
N LEU A 292 -2.69 -11.65 -2.40
CA LEU A 292 -1.73 -12.54 -1.76
C LEU A 292 -1.80 -13.98 -2.26
N ASN A 293 -2.87 -14.38 -2.94
CA ASN A 293 -3.02 -15.69 -3.59
C ASN A 293 -2.63 -15.65 -5.08
N GLY A 294 -2.16 -14.52 -5.58
CA GLY A 294 -1.80 -14.31 -6.97
C GLY A 294 -2.99 -14.06 -7.91
N LYS A 295 -4.21 -13.92 -7.40
CA LYS A 295 -5.42 -13.65 -8.20
C LYS A 295 -5.49 -12.17 -8.55
N LEU A 296 -6.07 -11.85 -9.71
CA LEU A 296 -6.36 -10.47 -10.11
C LEU A 296 -7.19 -9.75 -9.04
N GLN A 297 -6.70 -8.58 -8.64
CA GLN A 297 -7.40 -7.62 -7.80
C GLN A 297 -7.54 -6.32 -8.60
N ILE A 298 -8.77 -5.87 -8.82
CA ILE A 298 -9.06 -4.55 -9.42
C ILE A 298 -9.28 -3.58 -8.28
N HIS A 299 -8.68 -2.39 -8.35
CA HIS A 299 -8.80 -1.36 -7.30
C HIS A 299 -10.09 -0.54 -7.47
N GLU A 300 -11.23 -1.21 -7.27
CA GLU A 300 -12.57 -0.65 -7.50
C GLU A 300 -12.86 0.62 -6.70
N ASN A 301 -12.39 0.75 -5.46
CA ASN A 301 -12.61 1.97 -4.67
C ASN A 301 -11.78 3.14 -5.20
N LEU A 302 -10.63 2.87 -5.83
CA LEU A 302 -9.85 3.89 -6.53
C LEU A 302 -10.55 4.32 -7.83
N LEU A 303 -11.10 3.38 -8.60
CA LEU A 303 -11.89 3.70 -9.80
C LEU A 303 -13.15 4.51 -9.43
N LYS A 304 -13.82 4.13 -8.35
CA LYS A 304 -14.95 4.88 -7.79
C LYS A 304 -14.54 6.28 -7.34
N PHE A 305 -13.39 6.42 -6.68
CA PHE A 305 -12.86 7.73 -6.29
C PHE A 305 -12.67 8.65 -7.50
N ILE A 306 -12.12 8.14 -8.62
CA ILE A 306 -11.98 8.89 -9.87
C ILE A 306 -13.35 9.28 -10.42
N GLN A 307 -14.33 8.39 -10.38
CA GLN A 307 -15.69 8.67 -10.84
C GLN A 307 -16.37 9.78 -10.03
N GLU A 308 -16.20 9.79 -8.71
CA GLU A 308 -16.75 10.81 -7.83
C GLU A 308 -15.98 12.14 -7.90
N ASN A 309 -14.71 12.10 -8.31
CA ASN A 309 -13.80 13.25 -8.36
C ASN A 309 -13.04 13.32 -9.70
N PRO A 310 -13.74 13.39 -10.84
CA PRO A 310 -13.09 13.32 -12.14
C PRO A 310 -12.22 14.55 -12.37
N THR A 311 -11.06 14.32 -12.96
CA THR A 311 -10.19 15.36 -13.53
C THR A 311 -9.78 14.91 -14.92
N ASN A 312 -9.38 15.85 -15.79
CA ASN A 312 -8.90 15.52 -17.13
C ASN A 312 -7.75 14.51 -17.09
N ASP A 313 -6.86 14.63 -16.10
CA ASP A 313 -5.73 13.73 -15.96
C ASP A 313 -6.15 12.33 -15.51
N TYR A 314 -7.04 12.21 -14.51
CA TYR A 314 -7.51 10.90 -14.06
C TYR A 314 -8.29 10.16 -15.16
N VAL A 315 -9.12 10.89 -15.92
CA VAL A 315 -9.85 10.33 -17.07
C VAL A 315 -8.89 9.85 -18.15
N LYS A 316 -7.83 10.63 -18.46
CA LYS A 316 -6.77 10.21 -19.40
C LYS A 316 -6.04 8.96 -18.92
N MET A 317 -5.71 8.86 -17.62
CA MET A 317 -5.06 7.67 -17.06
C MET A 317 -5.93 6.41 -17.26
N LEU A 318 -7.24 6.52 -17.00
CA LEU A 318 -8.19 5.44 -17.25
C LEU A 318 -8.23 5.04 -18.72
N ASP A 319 -8.42 6.01 -19.61
CA ASP A 319 -8.50 5.76 -21.06
C ASP A 319 -7.22 5.09 -21.59
N ILE A 320 -6.04 5.62 -21.25
CA ILE A 320 -4.75 5.07 -21.68
C ILE A 320 -4.57 3.62 -21.22
N TYR A 321 -4.81 3.35 -19.93
CA TYR A 321 -4.57 2.01 -19.40
C TYR A 321 -5.65 1.00 -19.84
N GLY A 322 -6.90 1.42 -19.95
CA GLY A 322 -7.95 0.57 -20.48
C GLY A 322 -7.72 0.23 -21.95
N ASN A 323 -7.32 1.19 -22.78
CA ASN A 323 -6.90 0.93 -24.17
C ASN A 323 -5.70 -0.02 -24.25
N TYR A 324 -4.72 0.15 -23.35
CA TYR A 324 -3.61 -0.79 -23.24
C TYR A 324 -4.09 -2.22 -22.94
N CYS A 325 -5.06 -2.40 -22.03
CA CYS A 325 -5.64 -3.70 -21.70
C CYS A 325 -6.39 -4.35 -22.88
N LEU A 326 -6.90 -3.56 -23.83
CA LEU A 326 -7.58 -4.04 -25.02
C LEU A 326 -6.63 -4.50 -26.13
N GLY A 327 -5.38 -4.03 -26.18
CA GLY A 327 -4.42 -4.39 -27.22
C GLY A 327 -4.00 -5.87 -27.19
N GLU A 328 -3.58 -6.42 -28.34
CA GLU A 328 -3.05 -7.79 -28.47
C GLU A 328 -1.56 -7.86 -28.07
N LYS A 329 -1.23 -7.54 -26.80
CA LYS A 329 0.16 -7.44 -26.34
C LYS A 329 0.65 -8.67 -25.57
N THR A 330 1.92 -9.01 -25.74
CA THR A 330 2.61 -10.15 -25.10
C THR A 330 3.17 -9.86 -23.72
N ASP A 331 3.33 -8.59 -23.36
CA ASP A 331 4.12 -8.16 -22.19
C ASP A 331 3.25 -7.72 -21.00
N CYS A 332 1.96 -8.07 -21.00
CA CYS A 332 1.05 -7.75 -19.89
C CYS A 332 1.29 -8.68 -18.70
N LYS A 333 1.26 -8.15 -17.46
CA LYS A 333 1.34 -8.97 -16.25
C LYS A 333 0.12 -9.87 -16.04
N PHE A 334 -0.97 -9.58 -16.73
CA PHE A 334 -2.26 -10.25 -16.63
C PHE A 334 -2.52 -11.13 -17.86
N THR A 335 -3.26 -12.22 -17.66
CA THR A 335 -3.78 -13.03 -18.76
C THR A 335 -4.76 -12.22 -19.61
N ARG A 336 -5.04 -12.67 -20.84
CA ARG A 336 -5.98 -11.95 -21.71
C ARG A 336 -7.37 -11.76 -21.09
N ASP A 337 -7.89 -12.78 -20.42
CA ASP A 337 -9.18 -12.73 -19.72
C ASP A 337 -9.14 -11.74 -18.54
N GLU A 338 -8.05 -11.73 -17.77
CA GLU A 338 -7.81 -10.76 -16.70
C GLU A 338 -7.73 -9.32 -17.26
N SER A 339 -7.01 -9.09 -18.37
CA SER A 339 -6.92 -7.78 -19.04
C SER A 339 -8.28 -7.31 -19.54
N PHE A 340 -9.09 -8.20 -20.12
CA PHE A 340 -10.45 -7.86 -20.53
C PHE A 340 -11.36 -7.54 -19.34
N LYS A 341 -11.19 -8.25 -18.22
CA LYS A 341 -11.91 -7.88 -16.99
C LYS A 341 -11.50 -6.48 -16.51
N ILE A 342 -10.21 -6.16 -16.46
CA ILE A 342 -9.71 -4.83 -16.10
C ILE A 342 -10.30 -3.75 -17.03
N ALA A 343 -10.23 -3.97 -18.35
CA ALA A 343 -10.78 -3.05 -19.33
C ALA A 343 -12.29 -2.83 -19.12
N ALA A 344 -13.06 -3.89 -18.85
CA ALA A 344 -14.50 -3.78 -18.61
C ALA A 344 -14.83 -2.89 -17.40
N TYR A 345 -14.08 -3.02 -16.30
CA TYR A 345 -14.22 -2.17 -15.14
C TYR A 345 -13.86 -0.70 -15.46
N ILE A 346 -12.75 -0.46 -16.15
CA ILE A 346 -12.36 0.89 -16.55
C ILE A 346 -13.42 1.52 -17.44
N THR A 347 -13.93 0.80 -18.44
CA THR A 347 -14.97 1.33 -19.32
C THR A 347 -16.27 1.60 -18.59
N TYR A 348 -16.64 0.74 -17.63
CA TYR A 348 -17.79 0.98 -16.77
C TYR A 348 -17.68 2.31 -16.00
N TYR A 349 -16.54 2.56 -15.34
CA TYR A 349 -16.35 3.81 -14.60
C TYR A 349 -16.21 5.03 -15.52
N LEU A 350 -15.58 4.90 -16.69
CA LEU A 350 -15.59 5.95 -17.71
C LEU A 350 -17.01 6.29 -18.16
N LYS A 351 -17.87 5.30 -18.37
CA LYS A 351 -19.28 5.55 -18.74
C LYS A 351 -20.08 6.18 -17.61
N LEU A 352 -19.81 5.83 -16.35
CA LEU A 352 -20.43 6.52 -15.22
C LEU A 352 -20.04 8.00 -15.17
N ILE A 353 -18.76 8.32 -15.42
CA ILE A 353 -18.27 9.70 -15.50
C ILE A 353 -18.98 10.47 -16.62
N ASP A 354 -19.04 9.89 -17.82
CA ASP A 354 -19.73 10.44 -18.99
C ASP A 354 -21.21 10.79 -18.69
N LEU A 355 -21.95 9.81 -18.15
CA LEU A 355 -23.36 10.00 -17.78
C LEU A 355 -23.58 11.03 -16.67
N GLU A 356 -22.60 11.27 -15.81
CA GLU A 356 -22.66 12.33 -14.79
C GLU A 356 -22.31 13.69 -15.37
N ASN A 357 -21.37 13.76 -16.31
CA ASN A 357 -21.00 14.99 -17.00
C ASN A 357 -22.14 15.54 -17.85
N ASP A 358 -22.81 14.69 -18.64
CA ASP A 358 -24.00 15.05 -19.41
C ASP A 358 -25.09 15.71 -18.55
N LYS A 359 -25.17 15.33 -17.26
CA LYS A 359 -26.10 15.91 -16.29
C LYS A 359 -25.61 17.21 -15.67
N ARG A 360 -24.29 17.42 -15.57
CA ARG A 360 -23.66 18.56 -14.88
C ARG A 360 -23.41 19.75 -15.80
N SER A 361 -23.19 19.52 -17.10
CA SER A 361 -22.87 20.56 -18.08
C SER A 361 -23.42 20.21 -19.46
N GLY A 362 -24.06 21.18 -20.12
CA GLY A 362 -24.40 21.08 -21.56
C GLY A 362 -23.18 21.27 -22.48
N SER A 363 -22.00 20.80 -22.08
CA SER A 363 -20.74 20.99 -22.81
C SER A 363 -19.73 19.87 -22.56
N ASP A 364 -19.08 19.44 -23.66
CA ASP A 364 -18.06 18.38 -23.83
C ASP A 364 -16.77 18.59 -23.01
N GLU A 365 -16.83 18.57 -21.67
CA GLU A 365 -15.65 18.88 -20.84
C GLU A 365 -14.59 17.75 -20.84
N TYR A 366 -14.96 16.52 -21.27
CA TYR A 366 -14.08 15.35 -21.29
C TYR A 366 -14.07 14.65 -22.66
N LEU A 367 -13.55 15.34 -23.68
CA LEU A 367 -13.38 14.87 -25.07
C LEU A 367 -12.70 13.48 -25.27
N ILE A 368 -12.15 12.87 -24.22
CA ILE A 368 -11.28 11.69 -24.26
C ILE A 368 -12.02 10.38 -23.91
N ILE A 369 -13.25 10.43 -23.39
CA ILE A 369 -13.98 9.22 -22.94
C ILE A 369 -14.41 8.31 -24.11
N ASN A 370 -14.40 8.85 -25.34
CA ASN A 370 -15.01 8.21 -26.50
C ASN A 370 -14.25 6.98 -27.04
N ASP A 371 -12.91 6.92 -26.99
CA ASP A 371 -12.15 5.86 -27.70
C ASP A 371 -12.42 4.46 -27.11
N MET A 372 -12.35 4.29 -25.79
CA MET A 372 -12.67 3.02 -25.14
C MET A 372 -14.13 2.59 -25.32
N LEU A 373 -15.07 3.54 -25.30
CA LEU A 373 -16.49 3.26 -25.51
C LEU A 373 -16.74 2.79 -26.95
N PHE A 374 -16.08 3.39 -27.95
CA PHE A 374 -16.15 2.92 -29.33
C PHE A 374 -15.49 1.54 -29.52
N ARG A 375 -14.38 1.24 -28.82
CA ARG A 375 -13.75 -0.08 -28.87
C ARG A 375 -14.59 -1.21 -28.27
N ILE A 376 -15.54 -0.93 -27.36
CA ILE A 376 -16.57 -1.92 -26.98
C ILE A 376 -17.31 -2.37 -28.23
N ILE A 377 -17.79 -1.42 -29.02
CA ILE A 377 -18.64 -1.69 -30.18
C ILE A 377 -17.83 -2.35 -31.30
N GLY A 378 -16.55 -2.00 -31.38
CA GLY A 378 -15.61 -2.45 -32.40
C GLY A 378 -15.44 -1.36 -33.45
N ALA A 379 -14.30 -0.68 -33.45
CA ALA A 379 -13.76 -0.23 -34.74
C ALA A 379 -13.39 -1.52 -35.47
N LEU A 380 -13.95 -1.72 -36.66
CA LEU A 380 -13.76 -2.94 -37.42
C LEU A 380 -12.34 -2.91 -37.99
N GLU A 381 -11.40 -3.47 -37.24
CA GLU A 381 -10.05 -3.71 -37.72
C GLU A 381 -10.12 -4.82 -38.78
N ASP A 382 -9.82 -4.48 -40.02
CA ASP A 382 -9.59 -5.50 -41.04
C ASP A 382 -8.33 -6.32 -40.70
N LYS A 383 -8.07 -7.40 -41.46
CA LYS A 383 -6.93 -8.30 -41.22
C LYS A 383 -5.55 -7.62 -41.30
N GLU A 384 -5.52 -6.33 -41.66
CA GLU A 384 -4.33 -5.50 -41.87
C GLU A 384 -4.22 -4.38 -40.82
N GLY A 385 -5.17 -4.27 -39.89
CA GLY A 385 -5.13 -3.32 -38.76
C GLY A 385 -5.59 -1.90 -39.10
N ASN A 386 -6.32 -1.70 -40.20
CA ASN A 386 -6.90 -0.40 -40.54
C ASN A 386 -8.31 -0.25 -39.95
N GLN A 387 -8.65 0.95 -39.46
CA GLN A 387 -10.02 1.27 -39.04
C GLN A 387 -10.94 1.34 -40.27
N ARG A 388 -11.95 0.46 -40.35
CA ARG A 388 -13.08 0.57 -41.29
C ARG A 388 -14.40 0.77 -40.54
N ASP A 389 -15.35 1.41 -41.20
CA ASP A 389 -16.64 1.83 -40.64
C ASP A 389 -17.78 0.81 -40.89
N ASP A 390 -17.51 -0.37 -41.49
CA ASP A 390 -18.56 -1.07 -42.24
C ASP A 390 -18.58 -2.63 -42.25
N GLU A 391 -17.80 -3.36 -41.44
CA GLU A 391 -17.83 -4.84 -41.39
C GLU A 391 -18.47 -5.51 -40.13
N GLY A 392 -19.61 -5.02 -39.64
CA GLY A 392 -20.68 -5.77 -38.91
C GLY A 392 -20.41 -6.79 -37.77
N GLU A 393 -19.18 -7.09 -37.34
CA GLU A 393 -18.89 -8.09 -36.31
C GLU A 393 -18.60 -7.48 -34.93
N ASP A 394 -19.28 -8.00 -33.90
CA ASP A 394 -19.03 -7.62 -32.49
C ASP A 394 -17.54 -7.80 -32.13
N SER A 395 -16.97 -6.80 -31.45
CA SER A 395 -15.58 -6.83 -31.00
C SER A 395 -15.29 -8.05 -30.12
N LYS A 396 -14.04 -8.53 -30.12
CA LYS A 396 -13.59 -9.60 -29.21
C LYS A 396 -13.87 -9.24 -27.75
N PHE A 397 -13.73 -7.96 -27.42
CA PHE A 397 -13.98 -7.43 -26.08
C PHE A 397 -15.47 -7.50 -25.70
N LEU A 398 -16.38 -7.08 -26.59
CA LEU A 398 -17.83 -7.19 -26.39
C LEU A 398 -18.26 -8.64 -26.20
N LYS A 399 -17.76 -9.55 -27.05
CA LYS A 399 -18.01 -11.00 -26.93
C LYS A 399 -17.57 -11.52 -25.55
N GLU A 400 -16.41 -11.09 -25.05
CA GLU A 400 -15.91 -11.52 -23.74
C GLU A 400 -16.74 -10.93 -22.58
N ILE A 401 -17.12 -9.65 -22.64
CA ILE A 401 -18.00 -9.03 -21.63
C ILE A 401 -19.33 -9.78 -21.56
N ILE A 402 -19.96 -10.09 -22.71
CA ILE A 402 -21.23 -10.84 -22.78
C ILE A 402 -21.06 -12.23 -22.18
N LYS A 403 -19.99 -12.95 -22.55
CA LYS A 403 -19.68 -14.30 -22.03
C LYS A 403 -19.53 -14.33 -20.51
N ASN A 404 -19.03 -13.25 -19.91
CA ASN A 404 -18.83 -13.15 -18.46
C ASN A 404 -19.97 -12.42 -17.73
N ASP A 405 -21.17 -12.34 -18.33
CA ASP A 405 -22.35 -11.65 -17.79
C ASP A 405 -22.02 -10.24 -17.31
N TYR A 406 -21.30 -9.49 -18.15
CA TYR A 406 -20.87 -8.11 -17.88
C TYR A 406 -20.07 -7.97 -16.58
N TYR A 407 -19.38 -9.05 -16.18
CA TYR A 407 -18.65 -9.18 -14.92
C TYR A 407 -19.47 -8.84 -13.67
N ASN A 408 -20.81 -8.95 -13.75
CA ASN A 408 -21.77 -8.54 -12.71
C ASN A 408 -21.69 -7.05 -12.34
N LEU A 409 -21.21 -6.19 -13.24
CA LEU A 409 -21.14 -4.74 -13.00
C LEU A 409 -22.56 -4.11 -13.03
N PRO A 410 -22.94 -3.30 -12.02
CA PRO A 410 -24.31 -2.79 -11.90
C PRO A 410 -24.74 -1.93 -13.09
N ASN A 411 -25.85 -2.30 -13.75
CA ASN A 411 -26.41 -1.65 -14.93
C ASN A 411 -25.48 -1.61 -16.17
N PHE A 412 -24.36 -2.34 -16.15
CA PHE A 412 -23.38 -2.27 -17.24
C PHE A 412 -23.92 -2.90 -18.53
N LYS A 413 -24.77 -3.92 -18.40
CA LYS A 413 -25.49 -4.53 -19.51
C LYS A 413 -26.32 -3.50 -20.28
N GLU A 414 -27.15 -2.74 -19.57
CA GLU A 414 -27.99 -1.70 -20.15
C GLU A 414 -27.16 -0.59 -20.78
N MET A 415 -26.06 -0.17 -20.14
CA MET A 415 -25.14 0.82 -20.70
C MET A 415 -24.51 0.36 -22.01
N VAL A 416 -24.02 -0.88 -22.06
CA VAL A 416 -23.44 -1.46 -23.28
C VAL A 416 -24.48 -1.60 -24.38
N TYR A 417 -25.70 -2.03 -24.07
CA TYR A 417 -26.78 -2.08 -25.07
C TYR A 417 -27.15 -0.69 -25.62
N GLY A 418 -27.22 0.33 -24.76
CA GLY A 418 -27.44 1.70 -25.18
C GLY A 418 -26.37 2.16 -26.16
N LEU A 419 -25.10 2.00 -25.79
CA LEU A 419 -23.94 2.35 -26.62
C LEU A 419 -23.98 1.66 -28.00
N VAL A 420 -24.19 0.34 -28.02
CA VAL A 420 -24.24 -0.43 -29.26
C VAL A 420 -25.41 -0.01 -30.15
N ASN A 421 -26.58 0.25 -29.58
CA ASN A 421 -27.76 0.66 -30.33
C ASN A 421 -27.63 2.09 -30.88
N ASP A 422 -27.15 3.04 -30.08
CA ASP A 422 -26.93 4.42 -30.51
C ASP A 422 -25.96 4.46 -31.69
N TYR A 423 -24.87 3.70 -31.62
CA TYR A 423 -23.89 3.62 -32.71
C TYR A 423 -24.46 2.97 -33.98
N ARG A 424 -25.15 1.83 -33.85
CA ARG A 424 -25.76 1.15 -35.00
C ARG A 424 -26.82 2.02 -35.69
N ASN A 425 -27.55 2.85 -34.95
CA ASN A 425 -28.56 3.74 -35.51
C ASN A 425 -27.96 4.95 -36.26
N ILE A 426 -26.73 5.38 -35.94
CA ILE A 426 -26.03 6.44 -36.67
C ILE A 426 -25.68 5.97 -38.10
N GLY A 427 -25.31 4.68 -38.27
CA GLY A 427 -24.98 4.09 -39.57
C GLY A 427 -26.15 3.90 -40.55
N TYR A 428 -27.40 3.93 -40.07
CA TYR A 428 -28.61 3.82 -40.91
C TYR A 428 -29.26 5.18 -41.26
N SER A 429 -28.67 6.29 -40.82
CA SER A 429 -29.22 7.63 -41.02
C SER A 429 -28.79 8.30 -42.34
N SER A 430 -27.88 7.71 -43.13
CA SER A 430 -27.30 8.34 -44.33
C SER A 430 -27.93 7.90 -45.66
N GLU A 431 -28.89 6.97 -45.69
CA GLU A 431 -29.53 6.47 -46.92
C GLU A 431 -30.98 6.94 -47.15
N ALA A 432 -31.40 8.06 -46.55
CA ALA A 432 -32.74 8.60 -46.78
C ALA A 432 -32.75 10.10 -47.06
N VAL A 433 -32.11 10.51 -48.18
CA VAL A 433 -32.52 11.70 -48.93
C VAL A 433 -32.38 11.37 -50.41
N ASP A 434 -33.49 10.95 -51.02
CA ASP A 434 -33.71 10.92 -52.47
C ASP A 434 -33.66 12.32 -53.11
#